data_AF-A0A2G0YKJ3-F1
#
_entry.id   AF-A0A2G0YKJ3-F1
#
_cell.length_a   1.000
_cell.length_b   1.000
_cell.length_c   1.000
_cell.angle_alpha   90.00
_cell.angle_beta   90.00
_cell.angle_gamma   90.00
#
_symmetry.space_group_name_H-M   'P 1'
#
loop_
_entity.id
_entity.type
_entity.pdbx_description
1 polymer ?
#
loop_
_entity_poly.entity_id
_entity_poly.type
_entity_poly.pdbx_seq_one_letter_code
_entity_poly.pdbx_strand_id
1 'polypeptide(L)'
;MMDSSLKGLMAELALAGSGHHCHEEAQHIANWLEQVEGQEEAACLIRLSSLMNQGHYQQALVLGEGKPWPALAPWLALCEWRLGLGTALDRRLAELAASEDPRLQQFAQGMRDPEGG
;
A
#
# COMPACT_ATOMS: atom_id res chain seq x y z
N MET A 1 -17.11 6.92 -18.66
CA MET A 1 -18.08 7.72 -17.90
C MET A 1 -17.93 7.24 -16.47
N MET A 2 -17.17 7.98 -15.64
CA MET A 2 -16.84 7.57 -14.26
C MET A 2 -18.11 7.68 -13.42
N ASP A 3 -18.78 6.56 -13.24
CA ASP A 3 -19.79 6.39 -12.20
C ASP A 3 -19.05 6.17 -10.87
N SER A 4 -18.31 7.18 -10.43
CA SER A 4 -17.57 7.11 -9.17
C SER A 4 -18.56 7.40 -8.04
N SER A 5 -18.99 6.34 -7.35
CA SER A 5 -19.67 6.51 -6.08
C SER A 5 -18.82 7.41 -5.17
N LEU A 6 -19.45 8.27 -4.36
CA LEU A 6 -18.78 9.20 -3.45
C LEU A 6 -17.63 8.55 -2.66
N LYS A 7 -17.79 7.26 -2.29
CA LYS A 7 -16.78 6.45 -1.62
C LYS A 7 -15.46 6.36 -2.40
N GLY A 8 -15.53 6.11 -3.71
CA GLY A 8 -14.37 6.03 -4.59
C GLY A 8 -13.63 7.37 -4.69
N LEU A 9 -14.37 8.48 -4.88
CA LEU A 9 -13.79 9.83 -4.90
C LEU A 9 -13.10 10.19 -3.57
N MET A 10 -13.72 9.85 -2.45
CA MET A 10 -13.13 10.07 -1.13
C MET A 10 -11.85 9.25 -0.94
N ALA A 11 -11.83 7.98 -1.40
CA ALA A 11 -10.64 7.15 -1.32
C ALA A 11 -9.47 7.71 -2.16
N GLU A 12 -9.75 8.16 -3.39
CA GLU A 12 -8.77 8.81 -4.25
C GLU A 12 -8.23 10.11 -3.63
N LEU A 13 -9.11 10.94 -3.07
CA LEU A 13 -8.74 12.19 -2.40
C LEU A 13 -7.83 11.92 -1.19
N ALA A 14 -8.18 10.94 -0.36
CA ALA A 14 -7.38 10.57 0.81
C ALA A 14 -6.01 10.01 0.41
N LEU A 15 -5.94 9.19 -0.63
CA LEU A 15 -4.68 8.66 -1.13
C LEU A 15 -3.79 9.78 -1.66
N ALA A 16 -4.34 10.70 -2.47
CA ALA A 16 -3.61 11.88 -2.94
C ALA A 16 -3.14 12.76 -1.78
N GLY A 17 -4.02 13.03 -0.80
CA GLY A 17 -3.71 13.84 0.38
C GLY A 17 -2.59 13.24 1.25
N SER A 18 -2.53 11.91 1.35
CA SER A 18 -1.48 11.22 2.10
C SER A 18 -0.06 11.49 1.57
N GLY A 19 0.07 11.86 0.28
CA GLY A 19 1.33 12.28 -0.36
C GLY A 19 1.62 13.78 -0.30
N HIS A 20 0.69 14.59 0.21
CA HIS A 20 0.79 16.07 0.26
C HIS A 20 0.69 16.62 1.70
N HIS A 21 1.10 15.82 2.69
CA HIS A 21 1.09 16.15 4.12
C HIS A 21 -0.31 16.34 4.76
N CYS A 22 -1.39 15.96 4.07
CA CYS A 22 -2.75 15.96 4.60
C CYS A 22 -3.06 14.62 5.31
N HIS A 23 -2.26 14.30 6.32
CA HIS A 23 -2.30 13.00 6.99
C HIS A 23 -3.54 12.83 7.88
N GLU A 24 -3.98 13.90 8.54
CA GLU A 24 -5.18 13.87 9.41
C GLU A 24 -6.45 13.70 8.58
N GLU A 25 -6.56 14.40 7.45
CA GLU A 25 -7.69 14.29 6.54
C GLU A 25 -7.76 12.90 5.91
N ALA A 26 -6.63 12.38 5.44
CA ALA A 26 -6.53 11.01 4.93
C ALA A 26 -6.94 9.98 6.00
N GLN A 27 -6.54 10.21 7.26
CA GLN A 27 -6.88 9.36 8.39
C GLN A 27 -8.38 9.38 8.71
N HIS A 28 -9.03 10.55 8.67
CA HIS A 28 -10.48 10.67 8.87
C HIS A 28 -11.26 9.94 7.78
N ILE A 29 -10.82 10.05 6.53
CA ILE A 29 -11.46 9.35 5.41
C ILE A 29 -11.26 7.83 5.51
N ALA A 30 -10.06 7.37 5.88
CA ALA A 30 -9.81 5.95 6.10
C ALA A 30 -10.66 5.37 7.24
N ASN A 31 -10.83 6.11 8.35
CA ASN A 31 -11.72 5.71 9.44
C ASN A 31 -13.18 5.56 8.98
N TRP A 32 -13.64 6.45 8.10
CA TRP A 32 -14.98 6.37 7.53
C TRP A 32 -15.13 5.19 6.56
N LEU A 33 -14.15 4.99 5.66
CA LEU A 33 -14.15 3.87 4.70
C LEU A 33 -14.13 2.50 5.40
N GLU A 34 -13.47 2.37 6.54
CA GLU A 34 -13.44 1.12 7.32
C GLU A 34 -14.84 0.72 7.86
N GLN A 35 -15.77 1.67 7.96
CA GLN A 35 -17.17 1.39 8.32
C GLN A 35 -18.05 1.06 7.10
N VAL A 36 -17.49 1.12 5.89
CA VAL A 36 -18.19 0.83 4.64
C VAL A 36 -17.79 -0.56 4.17
N GLU A 37 -18.79 -1.45 4.08
CA GLU A 37 -18.59 -2.82 3.58
C GLU A 37 -17.87 -2.83 2.23
N GLY A 38 -16.78 -3.59 2.15
CA GLY A 38 -15.97 -3.76 0.94
C GLY A 38 -14.98 -2.62 0.66
N GLN A 39 -14.72 -1.73 1.62
CA GLN A 39 -13.74 -0.63 1.50
C GLN A 39 -12.56 -0.76 2.48
N GLU A 40 -12.46 -1.88 3.18
CA GLU A 40 -11.42 -2.13 4.19
C GLU A 40 -10.01 -2.15 3.55
N GLU A 41 -9.88 -2.67 2.33
CA GLU A 41 -8.63 -2.65 1.57
C GLU A 41 -8.20 -1.21 1.24
N ALA A 42 -9.13 -0.37 0.77
CA ALA A 42 -8.87 1.02 0.44
C ALA A 42 -8.49 1.84 1.69
N ALA A 43 -9.20 1.64 2.80
CA ALA A 43 -8.85 2.24 4.09
C ALA A 43 -7.44 1.83 4.54
N CYS A 44 -7.08 0.55 4.39
CA CYS A 44 -5.74 0.06 4.72
C CYS A 44 -4.67 0.69 3.82
N LEU A 45 -4.90 0.77 2.51
CA LEU A 45 -4.00 1.41 1.55
C LEU A 45 -3.71 2.88 1.91
N ILE A 46 -4.75 3.66 2.24
CA ILE A 46 -4.60 5.06 2.64
C ILE A 46 -3.73 5.18 3.89
N ARG A 47 -3.97 4.33 4.89
CA ARG A 47 -3.18 4.32 6.14
C ARG A 47 -1.72 3.93 5.88
N LEU A 48 -1.47 2.90 5.07
CA LEU A 48 -0.12 2.49 4.66
C LEU A 48 0.61 3.64 3.97
N SER A 49 -0.02 4.24 2.95
CA SER A 49 0.55 5.37 2.21
C SER A 49 0.87 6.55 3.13
N SER A 50 -0.05 6.91 4.02
CA SER A 50 0.16 8.00 4.99
C SER A 50 1.34 7.73 5.94
N LEU A 51 1.45 6.52 6.49
CA LEU A 51 2.57 6.13 7.35
C LEU A 51 3.90 6.14 6.60
N MET A 52 3.92 5.62 5.38
CA MET A 52 5.13 5.54 4.56
C MET A 52 5.63 6.93 4.14
N ASN A 53 4.73 7.85 3.79
CA ASN A 53 5.11 9.22 3.45
C ASN A 53 5.61 10.02 4.68
N GLN A 54 5.28 9.58 5.90
CA GLN A 54 5.84 10.12 7.15
C GLN A 54 7.13 9.40 7.58
N GLY A 55 7.59 8.39 6.84
CA GLY A 55 8.76 7.58 7.19
C GLY A 55 8.52 6.55 8.30
N HIS A 56 7.27 6.33 8.69
CA HIS A 56 6.87 5.35 9.71
C HIS A 56 6.77 3.92 9.13
N TYR A 57 7.82 3.47 8.44
CA TYR A 57 7.85 2.20 7.70
C TYR A 57 7.61 0.98 8.60
N GLN A 58 8.13 0.97 9.83
CA GLN A 58 7.90 -0.14 10.77
C GLN A 58 6.42 -0.26 11.17
N GLN A 59 5.75 0.88 11.37
CA GLN A 59 4.32 0.88 11.70
C GLN A 59 3.48 0.46 10.49
N ALA A 60 3.86 0.90 9.29
CA ALA A 60 3.22 0.47 8.05
C ALA A 60 3.34 -1.05 7.84
N LEU A 61 4.51 -1.65 8.11
CA LEU A 61 4.67 -3.10 8.07
C LEU A 61 3.71 -3.82 9.01
N VAL A 62 3.71 -3.44 10.29
CA VAL A 62 2.83 -4.06 11.30
C VAL A 62 1.35 -3.91 10.92
N LEU A 63 0.96 -2.78 10.34
CA LEU A 63 -0.41 -2.54 9.92
C LEU A 63 -0.86 -3.48 8.78
N GLY A 64 0.01 -3.71 7.80
CA GLY A 64 -0.33 -4.49 6.60
C GLY A 64 0.00 -5.98 6.69
N GLU A 65 0.81 -6.41 7.65
CA GLU A 65 1.11 -7.83 7.87
C GLU A 65 -0.17 -8.65 8.18
N GLY A 66 -0.26 -9.82 7.54
CA GLY A 66 -1.39 -10.73 7.70
C GLY A 66 -2.70 -10.27 7.05
N LYS A 67 -2.72 -9.12 6.36
CA LYS A 67 -3.90 -8.67 5.63
C LYS A 67 -4.18 -9.55 4.41
N PRO A 68 -5.45 -9.85 4.09
CA PRO A 68 -5.83 -10.78 3.03
C PRO A 68 -5.81 -10.13 1.63
N TRP A 69 -5.11 -9.01 1.44
CA TRP A 69 -5.15 -8.20 0.22
C TRP A 69 -3.78 -8.25 -0.48
N PRO A 70 -3.59 -9.15 -1.47
CA PRO A 70 -2.31 -9.31 -2.16
C PRO A 70 -1.84 -8.03 -2.86
N ALA A 71 -2.76 -7.16 -3.28
CA ALA A 71 -2.43 -5.88 -3.92
C ALA A 71 -1.69 -4.91 -2.99
N LEU A 72 -1.73 -5.11 -1.67
CA LEU A 72 -0.97 -4.30 -0.70
C LEU A 72 0.45 -4.81 -0.45
N ALA A 73 0.79 -6.04 -0.85
CA ALA A 73 2.11 -6.61 -0.62
C ALA A 73 3.29 -5.80 -1.21
N PRO A 74 3.17 -5.11 -2.37
CA PRO A 74 4.18 -4.18 -2.85
C PRO A 74 4.54 -3.05 -1.87
N TRP A 75 3.57 -2.53 -1.12
CA TRP A 75 3.81 -1.48 -0.13
C TRP A 75 4.63 -1.99 1.05
N LEU A 76 4.43 -3.25 1.44
CA LEU A 76 5.23 -3.90 2.47
C LEU A 76 6.66 -4.18 1.99
N ALA A 77 6.84 -4.59 0.73
CA ALA A 77 8.16 -4.73 0.14
C ALA A 77 8.92 -3.39 0.14
N LEU A 78 8.26 -2.28 -0.19
CA LEU A 78 8.87 -0.95 -0.12
C LEU A 78 9.27 -0.59 1.32
N CYS A 79 8.48 -0.94 2.33
CA CYS A 79 8.85 -0.72 3.72
C CYS A 79 10.07 -1.56 4.14
N GLU A 80 10.10 -2.85 3.78
CA GLU A 80 11.25 -3.73 4.04
C GLU A 80 12.52 -3.19 3.38
N TRP A 81 12.42 -2.71 2.14
CA TRP A 81 13.52 -2.06 1.44
C TRP A 81 14.01 -0.79 2.16
N ARG A 82 13.08 0.11 2.53
CA ARG A 82 13.41 1.35 3.25
C ARG A 82 14.03 1.11 4.63
N LEU A 83 13.70 -0.01 5.28
CA LEU A 83 14.27 -0.41 6.57
C LEU A 83 15.54 -1.26 6.45
N GLY A 84 15.96 -1.65 5.25
CA GLY A 84 17.15 -2.50 5.04
C GLY A 84 16.93 -3.97 5.44
N LEU A 85 15.69 -4.45 5.45
CA LEU A 85 15.34 -5.83 5.85
C LEU A 85 15.51 -6.80 4.67
N GLY A 86 16.74 -6.99 4.19
CA GLY A 86 17.05 -7.74 2.97
C GLY A 86 16.42 -9.14 2.89
N THR A 87 16.59 -9.97 3.92
CA THR A 87 16.01 -11.34 3.91
C THR A 87 14.48 -11.35 3.86
N ALA A 88 13.83 -10.39 4.52
CA ALA A 88 12.37 -10.29 4.49
C ALA A 88 11.88 -9.83 3.11
N LEU A 89 12.56 -8.84 2.54
CA LEU A 89 12.33 -8.34 1.20
C LEU A 89 12.48 -9.45 0.15
N ASP A 90 13.58 -10.20 0.18
CA ASP A 90 13.85 -11.28 -0.79
C ASP A 90 12.74 -12.34 -0.79
N ARG A 91 12.30 -12.74 0.41
CA ARG A 91 11.18 -13.67 0.59
C ARG A 91 9.90 -13.10 -0.02
N ARG A 92 9.56 -11.86 0.29
CA ARG A 92 8.34 -11.22 -0.23
C ARG A 92 8.37 -11.05 -1.73
N LEU A 93 9.50 -10.66 -2.31
CA LEU A 93 9.67 -10.55 -3.77
C LEU A 93 9.56 -11.93 -4.44
N ALA A 94 10.02 -13.01 -3.80
CA ALA A 94 9.81 -14.37 -4.29
C ALA A 94 8.32 -14.75 -4.30
N GLU A 95 7.59 -14.46 -3.23
CA GLU A 95 6.14 -14.66 -3.14
C GLU A 95 5.39 -13.86 -4.21
N LEU A 96 5.73 -12.57 -4.39
CA LEU A 96 5.11 -11.70 -5.41
C LEU A 96 5.39 -12.18 -6.84
N ALA A 97 6.60 -12.67 -7.13
CA ALA A 97 6.96 -13.21 -8.44
C ALA A 97 6.21 -14.51 -8.79
N ALA A 98 5.69 -15.23 -7.79
CA ALA A 98 4.87 -16.42 -7.97
C ALA A 98 3.37 -16.13 -8.07
N SER A 99 2.95 -14.86 -7.95
CA SER A 99 1.54 -14.46 -8.05
C SER A 99 0.98 -14.71 -9.45
N GLU A 100 -0.33 -14.93 -9.56
CA GLU A 100 -1.04 -14.95 -10.85
C GLU A 100 -1.30 -13.53 -11.39
N ASP A 101 -1.18 -12.48 -10.57
CA ASP A 101 -1.34 -11.10 -11.02
C ASP A 101 -0.06 -10.61 -11.73
N PRO A 102 -0.11 -10.31 -13.04
CA PRO A 102 1.06 -9.88 -13.79
C PRO A 102 1.65 -8.56 -13.27
N ARG A 103 0.85 -7.70 -12.63
CA ARG A 103 1.32 -6.43 -12.05
C ARG A 103 2.22 -6.68 -10.84
N LEU A 104 1.88 -7.69 -10.03
CA LEU A 104 2.68 -8.08 -8.87
C LEU A 104 4.00 -8.73 -9.29
N GLN A 105 3.97 -9.57 -10.33
CA GLN A 105 5.19 -10.13 -10.94
C GLN A 105 6.10 -9.02 -11.49
N GLN A 106 5.52 -8.06 -12.22
CA GLN A 106 6.26 -6.93 -12.79
C GLN A 106 6.89 -6.06 -11.69
N PHE A 107 6.14 -5.77 -10.63
CA PHE A 107 6.67 -5.05 -9.46
C PHE A 107 7.86 -5.81 -8.85
N ALA A 108 7.72 -7.11 -8.61
CA ALA A 108 8.78 -7.92 -8.01
C ALA A 108 10.05 -7.94 -8.87
N GLN A 109 9.89 -8.02 -10.19
CA GLN A 109 11.01 -7.97 -11.12
C GLN A 109 11.70 -6.60 -11.11
N GLY A 110 10.94 -5.50 -11.15
CA GLY A 110 11.49 -4.14 -11.13
C GLY A 110 12.20 -3.80 -9.82
N MET A 111 11.70 -4.29 -8.68
CA MET A 111 12.32 -4.03 -7.38
C MET A 111 13.61 -4.83 -7.14
N ARG A 112 13.79 -5.97 -7.84
CA ARG A 112 15.04 -6.75 -7.80
C ARG A 112 16.19 -6.11 -8.57
N ASP A 113 15.87 -5.27 -9.55
CA ASP A 113 16.85 -4.55 -10.37
C ASP A 113 16.48 -3.06 -10.47
N PRO A 114 16.59 -2.31 -9.35
CA PRO A 114 16.14 -0.92 -9.30
C PRO A 114 16.98 0.05 -10.16
N GLU A 115 18.14 -0.38 -10.66
CA GLU A 115 19.05 0.41 -11.50
C GLU A 115 18.98 0.02 -13.00
N GLY A 116 18.24 -1.02 -13.37
CA GLY A 116 18.16 -1.59 -14.72
C GLY A 116 17.11 -0.97 -15.66
N GLY A 117 16.79 0.32 -15.49
CA GLY A 117 15.82 1.08 -16.31
C GLY A 117 16.48 2.05 -17.29
#